data_AF-A0A7K4H105-F1
#
_entry.id   AF-A0A7K4H105-F1
#
_cell.length_a   1.000
_cell.length_b   1.000
_cell.length_c   1.000
_cell.angle_alpha   90.00
_cell.angle_beta   90.00
_cell.angle_gamma   90.00
#
_symmetry.space_group_name_H-M   'P 1'
#
loop_
_entity.id
_entity.type
_entity.pdbx_description
1 polymer ?
#
loop_
_entity_poly.entity_id
_entity_poly.type
_entity_poly.pdbx_seq_one_letter_code
_entity_poly.pdbx_strand_id
1 'polypeptide(L)'
;MTEIITVFLPLPWNIVMISIIIAIPVTIILVSLLDAIFKPSYKEYESRAAQEDFLQAQPYFCETCNTFLTTFREICENCGAINSLRKATKKDYKQYIGQFKE
;
A
#
# COMPACT_ATOMS: atom_id res chain seq x y z
N MET A 1 41.27 -24.03 37.29
CA MET A 1 40.52 -22.77 37.07
C MET A 1 41.40 -21.89 36.20
N THR A 2 41.03 -21.73 34.93
CA THR A 2 41.82 -21.00 33.93
C THR A 2 41.14 -19.65 33.71
N GLU A 3 41.75 -18.57 34.19
CA GLU A 3 41.25 -17.21 33.98
C GLU A 3 41.60 -16.76 32.56
N ILE A 4 40.60 -16.53 31.73
CA ILE A 4 40.77 -15.95 30.39
C ILE A 4 40.90 -14.44 30.59
N ILE A 5 42.13 -13.93 30.53
CA ILE A 5 42.40 -12.49 30.51
C ILE A 5 42.09 -11.99 29.10
N THR A 6 40.92 -11.36 28.93
CA THR A 6 40.59 -10.62 27.71
C THR A 6 41.39 -9.32 27.69
N VAL A 7 42.50 -9.32 26.94
CA VAL A 7 43.31 -8.12 26.69
C VAL A 7 42.55 -7.21 25.74
N PHE A 8 41.86 -6.21 26.29
CA PHE A 8 41.24 -5.12 25.52
C PHE A 8 42.36 -4.16 25.08
N LEU A 9 43.00 -4.42 23.94
CA LEU A 9 43.91 -3.46 23.32
C LEU A 9 43.11 -2.26 22.82
N PRO A 10 43.41 -1.02 23.25
CA PRO A 10 42.75 0.17 22.72
C PRO A 10 43.08 0.27 21.23
N LEU A 11 42.06 0.03 20.39
CA LEU A 11 42.18 0.25 18.95
C LEU A 11 42.50 1.73 18.72
N PRO A 12 43.48 2.05 17.86
CA PRO A 12 43.83 3.43 17.58
C PRO A 12 42.61 4.16 17.00
N TRP A 13 42.36 5.38 17.50
CA TRP A 13 41.21 6.21 17.13
C TRP A 13 41.06 6.38 15.60
N ASN A 14 42.15 6.33 14.84
CA ASN A 14 42.12 6.38 13.38
C ASN A 14 41.36 5.19 12.76
N ILE A 15 41.47 3.99 13.32
CA ILE A 15 40.74 2.80 12.85
C ILE A 15 39.25 2.91 13.18
N VAL A 16 38.93 3.46 14.35
CA VAL A 16 37.54 3.70 14.78
C VAL A 16 36.88 4.76 13.88
N MET A 17 37.60 5.81 13.50
CA MET A 17 37.07 6.84 12.61
C MET A 17 36.85 6.32 11.18
N ILE A 18 37.76 5.50 10.67
CA ILE A 18 37.64 4.91 9.33
C ILE A 18 36.45 3.94 9.25
N SER A 19 36.20 3.13 10.28
CA SER A 19 35.08 2.18 10.27
C SER A 19 33.72 2.87 10.25
N ILE A 20 33.58 4.01 10.94
CA ILE A 20 32.36 4.82 10.94
C ILE A 20 32.10 5.42 9.55
N ILE A 21 33.14 5.95 8.90
CA ILE A 21 33.03 6.58 7.57
C ILE A 21 32.58 5.57 6.50
N ILE A 22 32.97 4.31 6.61
CA ILE A 22 32.57 3.26 5.66
C ILE A 22 31.19 2.67 5.99
N ALA A 23 30.86 2.53 7.28
CA ALA A 23 29.59 1.94 7.71
C ALA A 23 28.38 2.80 7.33
N ILE A 24 28.47 4.13 7.47
CA ILE A 24 27.36 5.06 7.19
C ILE A 24 26.85 4.96 5.74
N PRO A 25 27.68 5.13 4.68
CA PRO A 25 27.19 5.08 3.31
C PRO A 25 26.63 3.71 2.93
N VAL A 26 27.20 2.62 3.46
CA VAL A 26 26.70 1.25 3.21
C VAL A 26 25.30 1.06 3.77
N THR A 27 25.02 1.58 4.98
CA THR A 27 23.67 1.49 5.57
C THR A 27 22.63 2.30 4.80
N ILE A 28 22.98 3.49 4.32
CA ILE A 28 22.07 4.36 3.54
C ILE A 28 21.69 3.69 2.20
N ILE A 29 22.66 3.08 1.52
CA ILE A 29 22.42 2.35 0.26
C ILE A 29 21.47 1.17 0.51
N LEU A 30 21.68 0.43 1.60
CA LEU A 30 20.87 -0.74 1.94
C LEU A 30 19.39 -0.37 2.22
N VAL A 31 19.15 0.72 2.97
CA VAL A 31 17.78 1.21 3.24
C VAL A 31 17.11 1.68 1.96
N SER A 32 17.83 2.40 1.09
CA SER A 32 17.29 2.90 -0.18
C SER A 32 16.86 1.77 -1.13
N LEU A 33 17.62 0.67 -1.14
CA LEU A 33 17.29 -0.53 -1.92
C LEU A 33 16.03 -1.23 -1.39
N LEU A 34 15.88 -1.34 -0.06
CA LEU A 34 14.67 -1.91 0.55
C LEU A 34 13.43 -1.10 0.20
N ASP A 35 13.49 0.23 0.30
CA ASP A 35 12.38 1.13 -0.01
C ASP A 35 11.88 0.95 -1.46
N ALA A 36 12.79 0.77 -2.42
CA ALA A 36 12.47 0.57 -3.83
C ALA A 36 11.73 -0.76 -4.09
N ILE A 37 12.05 -1.82 -3.33
CA ILE A 37 11.45 -3.15 -3.49
C ILE A 37 10.07 -3.21 -2.82
N PHE A 38 9.90 -2.57 -1.66
CA PHE A 38 8.66 -2.68 -0.88
C PHE A 38 7.55 -1.70 -1.29
N LYS A 39 7.89 -0.51 -1.80
CA LYS A 39 6.89 0.48 -2.27
C LYS A 39 5.87 -0.05 -3.29
N PRO A 40 6.23 -0.82 -4.34
CA PRO A 40 5.25 -1.30 -5.31
C PRO A 40 4.27 -2.32 -4.70
N SER A 41 4.75 -3.18 -3.79
CA SER A 41 3.93 -4.24 -3.19
C SER A 41 2.92 -3.71 -2.16
N TYR A 42 3.33 -2.75 -1.33
CA TYR A 42 2.44 -2.16 -0.32
C TYR A 42 1.27 -1.38 -0.96
N LYS A 43 1.54 -0.59 -2.00
CA LYS A 43 0.50 0.17 -2.71
C LYS A 43 -0.56 -0.74 -3.34
N GLU A 44 -0.16 -1.91 -3.84
CA GLU A 44 -1.11 -2.87 -4.40
C GLU A 44 -2.00 -3.47 -3.30
N TYR A 45 -1.44 -3.80 -2.13
CA TYR A 45 -2.19 -4.34 -1.00
C TYR A 45 -3.22 -3.34 -0.45
N GLU A 46 -2.80 -2.09 -0.21
CA GLU A 46 -3.69 -1.02 0.26
C GLU A 46 -4.85 -0.80 -0.71
N SER A 47 -4.59 -0.85 -2.02
CA SER A 47 -5.62 -0.70 -3.06
C SER A 47 -6.65 -1.84 -3.06
N ARG A 48 -6.26 -3.07 -2.67
CA ARG A 48 -7.18 -4.22 -2.59
C ARG A 48 -8.07 -4.14 -1.36
N ALA A 49 -7.51 -3.75 -0.21
CA ALA A 49 -8.29 -3.54 1.01
C ALA A 49 -9.31 -2.41 0.81
N ALA A 50 -8.87 -1.25 0.31
CA ALA A 50 -9.75 -0.13 0.00
C ALA A 50 -10.85 -0.50 -1.03
N GLN A 51 -10.53 -1.35 -2.01
CA GLN A 51 -11.50 -1.87 -2.96
C GLN A 51 -12.58 -2.73 -2.27
N GLU A 52 -12.18 -3.64 -1.41
CA GLU A 52 -13.10 -4.56 -0.75
C GLU A 52 -13.99 -3.83 0.25
N ASP A 53 -13.41 -2.92 1.02
CA ASP A 53 -14.17 -2.04 1.94
C ASP A 53 -15.19 -1.18 1.17
N PHE A 54 -14.80 -0.62 0.02
CA PHE A 54 -15.70 0.18 -0.81
C PHE A 54 -16.85 -0.67 -1.38
N LEU A 55 -16.56 -1.88 -1.88
CA LEU A 55 -17.59 -2.78 -2.41
C LEU A 55 -18.52 -3.33 -1.31
N GLN A 56 -18.06 -3.39 -0.06
CA GLN A 56 -18.92 -3.72 1.08
C GLN A 56 -19.83 -2.56 1.46
N ALA A 57 -19.31 -1.33 1.48
CA ALA A 57 -20.09 -0.13 1.78
C ALA A 57 -21.09 0.23 0.67
N GLN A 58 -20.72 -0.03 -0.59
CA GLN A 58 -21.49 0.29 -1.78
C GLN A 58 -21.69 -0.98 -2.64
N PRO A 59 -22.53 -1.93 -2.19
CA PRO A 59 -22.64 -3.25 -2.82
C PRO A 59 -23.42 -3.23 -4.14
N TYR A 60 -24.03 -2.11 -4.52
CA TYR A 60 -24.85 -1.98 -5.73
C TYR A 60 -24.26 -0.97 -6.71
N PHE A 61 -24.42 -1.26 -7.99
CA PHE A 61 -23.96 -0.45 -9.10
C PHE A 61 -25.11 -0.21 -10.07
N CYS A 62 -25.31 1.04 -10.47
CA CYS A 62 -26.27 1.40 -11.50
C CYS A 62 -25.56 1.54 -12.84
N GLU A 63 -25.96 0.72 -13.82
CA GLU A 63 -25.35 0.71 -15.16
C GLU A 63 -25.66 1.98 -15.95
N THR A 64 -26.85 2.55 -15.77
CA THR A 64 -27.27 3.76 -16.49
C THR A 64 -26.49 4.99 -16.04
N CYS A 65 -26.28 5.12 -14.74
CA CYS A 65 -25.62 6.26 -14.12
C CYS A 65 -24.09 6.05 -13.98
N ASN A 66 -23.58 4.84 -14.22
CA ASN A 66 -22.22 4.40 -13.89
C ASN A 66 -21.80 4.77 -12.44
N THR A 67 -22.73 4.63 -11.49
CA THR A 67 -22.54 5.06 -10.10
C THR A 67 -22.80 3.95 -9.10
N PHE A 68 -22.21 4.10 -7.92
CA PHE A 68 -22.31 3.19 -6.80
C PHE A 68 -23.39 3.64 -5.81
N LEU A 69 -24.12 2.66 -5.27
CA LEU A 69 -25.26 2.87 -4.39
C LEU A 69 -25.17 1.93 -3.17
N THR A 70 -25.56 2.44 -2.00
CA THR A 70 -25.54 1.71 -0.73
C THR A 70 -26.72 0.76 -0.59
N THR A 71 -27.85 1.11 -1.20
CA THR A 71 -29.15 0.46 -0.97
C THR A 71 -29.65 -0.18 -2.26
N PHE A 72 -30.10 -1.44 -2.18
CA PHE A 72 -30.81 -2.05 -3.29
C PHE A 72 -32.22 -1.49 -3.36
N ARG A 73 -32.53 -0.83 -4.46
CA ARG A 73 -33.90 -0.45 -4.82
C ARG A 73 -34.15 -0.96 -6.22
N GLU A 74 -35.40 -1.22 -6.59
CA GLU A 74 -35.73 -1.54 -7.99
C GLU A 74 -35.49 -0.32 -8.90
N ILE A 75 -35.41 0.88 -8.31
CA ILE A 75 -35.28 2.17 -8.98
C ILE A 75 -34.00 2.86 -8.51
N CYS A 76 -33.17 3.31 -9.45
CA CYS A 76 -32.01 4.13 -9.16
C CYS A 76 -32.41 5.53 -8.66
N GLU A 77 -31.90 5.96 -7.52
CA GLU A 77 -32.23 7.28 -6.94
C GLU A 77 -31.69 8.46 -7.78
N ASN A 78 -30.64 8.22 -8.58
CA ASN A 78 -29.96 9.28 -9.32
C ASN A 78 -30.54 9.48 -10.73
N CYS A 79 -30.89 8.41 -11.44
CA CYS A 79 -31.45 8.47 -12.81
C CYS A 79 -32.90 8.00 -12.94
N GLY A 80 -33.52 7.47 -11.86
CA GLY A 80 -34.88 6.92 -11.93
C GLY A 80 -34.99 5.62 -12.74
N ALA A 81 -33.87 5.05 -13.19
CA ALA A 81 -33.85 3.85 -14.02
C ALA A 81 -34.32 2.62 -13.22
N ILE A 82 -35.26 1.87 -13.79
CA ILE A 82 -35.85 0.66 -13.21
C ILE A 82 -35.05 -0.56 -13.67
N ASN A 83 -34.74 -1.49 -12.77
CA ASN A 83 -33.99 -2.73 -13.06
C ASN A 83 -32.57 -2.54 -13.63
N SER A 84 -31.99 -1.34 -13.50
CA SER A 84 -30.61 -1.05 -13.93
C SER A 84 -29.59 -1.21 -12.79
N LEU A 85 -30.05 -1.68 -11.64
CA LEU A 85 -29.26 -1.91 -10.42
C LEU A 85 -28.81 -3.37 -10.37
N ARG A 86 -27.51 -3.57 -10.28
CA ARG A 86 -26.90 -4.89 -10.10
C ARG A 86 -25.88 -4.88 -8.97
N LYS A 87 -25.42 -6.07 -8.58
CA LYS A 87 -24.33 -6.18 -7.62
C LYS A 87 -23.05 -5.59 -8.21
N ALA A 88 -22.37 -4.76 -7.42
CA ALA A 88 -21.11 -4.15 -7.79
C ALA A 88 -20.01 -5.21 -7.92
N THR A 89 -19.13 -5.04 -8.92
CA THR A 89 -17.99 -5.93 -9.15
C THR A 89 -16.66 -5.18 -9.08
N LYS A 90 -15.57 -5.95 -8.97
CA LYS A 90 -14.21 -5.39 -8.99
C LYS A 90 -13.88 -4.61 -10.28
N LYS A 91 -14.57 -4.90 -11.39
CA LYS A 91 -14.37 -4.19 -12.66
C LYS A 91 -14.98 -2.78 -12.62
N ASP A 92 -16.18 -2.66 -12.05
CA ASP A 92 -16.90 -1.37 -11.94
C ASP A 92 -16.12 -0.39 -11.07
N TYR A 93 -15.51 -0.88 -9.99
CA TYR A 93 -14.68 -0.07 -9.10
C TYR A 93 -13.46 0.51 -9.83
N LYS A 94 -12.77 -0.31 -10.63
CA LYS A 94 -11.63 0.15 -11.44
C LYS A 94 -12.05 1.21 -12.46
N GLN A 95 -13.22 1.03 -13.08
CA GLN A 95 -13.77 1.99 -14.02
C GLN A 95 -14.11 3.32 -13.33
N TYR A 96 -14.77 3.27 -12.17
CA TYR A 96 -15.15 4.46 -11.40
C TYR A 96 -13.95 5.29 -10.94
N ILE A 97 -12.93 4.66 -10.34
CA ILE A 97 -11.73 5.39 -9.89
C ILE A 97 -10.92 5.92 -11.07
N GLY A 98 -10.95 5.22 -12.21
CA GLY A 98 -10.32 5.67 -13.44
C GLY A 98 -10.82 7.04 -13.90
N GLN A 99 -12.08 7.39 -13.61
CA GLN A 99 -12.67 8.68 -13.95
C GLN A 99 -12.14 9.86 -13.12
N PHE A 100 -11.52 9.62 -11.96
CA PHE A 100 -11.01 10.68 -11.07
C PHE A 100 -9.49 10.89 -11.20
N LYS A 101 -8.83 10.22 -12.16
CA LYS A 101 -7.38 10.27 -12.37
C LYS A 101 -6.93 11.21 -13.48
N GLU A 102 -7.83 12.04 -14.01
CA GLU A 102 -7.51 13.13 -14.97
C GLU A 102 -7.34 14.48 -14.29
#